data_AF-A0A2I9E5G1-F1
#
_entry.id   AF-A0A2I9E5G1-F1
#
_cell.length_a   1.000
_cell.length_b   1.000
_cell.length_c   1.000
_cell.angle_alpha   90.00
_cell.angle_beta   90.00
_cell.angle_gamma   90.00
#
_symmetry.space_group_name_H-M   'P 1'
#
loop_
_entity.id
_entity.type
_entity.pdbx_description
1 polymer ?
#
loop_
_entity_poly.entity_id
_entity_poly.type
_entity_poly.pdbx_seq_one_letter_code
_entity_poly.pdbx_strand_id
1 'polypeptide(L)' 'MEGLRKTKELKIDQKGSITSLTDFQTDPNSNRIAAQFYPVHIGEIGGLWGRILVFISGLIPITLFITGLKLYLLKTKR' A
#
# COMPACT_ATOMS: atom_id res chain seq x y z
N MET A 1 -3.90 -14.46 -13.46
CA MET A 1 -4.13 -14.86 -12.04
C MET A 1 -3.96 -13.59 -11.21
N GLU A 2 -5.04 -12.83 -11.03
CA GLU A 2 -5.05 -11.56 -10.29
C GLU A 2 -5.46 -11.83 -8.84
N GLY A 3 -4.72 -11.27 -7.87
CA GLY A 3 -5.32 -10.97 -6.56
C GLY A 3 -4.68 -11.51 -5.28
N LEU A 4 -3.49 -12.14 -5.28
CA LEU A 4 -2.71 -12.37 -4.04
C LEU A 4 -1.24 -12.66 -4.38
N ARG A 5 -0.33 -11.77 -3.99
CA ARG A 5 1.12 -11.95 -4.19
C ARG A 5 1.64 -13.03 -3.22
N LYS A 6 1.77 -14.27 -3.68
CA LYS A 6 2.45 -15.35 -2.93
C LYS A 6 3.97 -15.26 -3.13
N THR A 7 4.63 -14.26 -2.56
CA THR A 7 6.10 -14.18 -2.64
C THR A 7 6.75 -14.95 -1.50
N LYS A 8 7.59 -15.93 -1.84
CA LYS A 8 8.55 -16.53 -0.89
C LYS A 8 9.75 -15.60 -0.85
N GLU A 9 9.99 -14.95 0.29
CA GLU A 9 11.18 -14.14 0.49
C GLU A 9 12.28 -15.01 1.10
N LEU A 10 13.41 -15.11 0.41
CA LEU A 10 14.58 -15.88 0.84
C LEU A 10 15.63 -14.89 1.35
N LYS A 11 15.80 -14.81 2.68
CA LYS A 11 16.95 -14.09 3.24
C LYS A 11 18.12 -15.05 3.36
N ILE A 12 19.18 -14.75 2.60
CA ILE A 12 20.43 -15.50 2.59
C ILE A 12 21.46 -14.66 3.35
N ASP A 13 22.10 -15.24 4.35
CA ASP A 13 23.21 -14.62 5.07
C ASP A 13 24.48 -14.60 4.21
N GLN A 14 25.44 -13.72 4.50
CA GLN A 14 26.66 -13.51 3.71
C GLN A 14 27.55 -14.77 3.56
N LYS A 15 27.28 -15.83 4.34
CA LYS A 15 27.93 -17.15 4.26
C LYS A 15 27.17 -18.19 3.41
N GLY A 16 26.13 -17.78 2.68
CA GLY A 16 25.34 -18.68 1.82
C GLY A 16 24.40 -19.62 2.57
N SER A 17 24.21 -19.41 3.88
CA SER A 17 23.22 -20.15 4.67
C SER A 17 21.85 -19.47 4.58
N ILE A 18 20.81 -20.26 4.33
CA ILE A 18 19.42 -19.80 4.23
C ILE A 18 18.90 -19.60 5.66
N THR A 19 18.94 -18.37 6.14
CA THR A 19 18.63 -18.05 7.55
C THR A 19 17.14 -17.81 7.79
N SER A 20 16.35 -17.48 6.76
CA SER A 20 14.89 -17.53 6.88
C SER A 20 14.20 -17.91 5.57
N LEU A 21 13.35 -18.93 5.66
CA LEU A 21 12.30 -19.22 4.69
C LEU A 21 11.05 -18.46 5.14
N THR A 22 10.83 -17.26 4.63
CA THR A 22 9.55 -16.56 4.81
C THR A 22 8.56 -17.20 3.84
N ASP A 23 7.98 -18.33 4.27
CA ASP A 23 6.87 -18.95 3.58
C ASP A 23 5.61 -18.18 3.92
N PHE A 24 4.88 -17.75 2.89
CA PHE A 24 3.61 -17.05 3.01
C PHE A 24 2.60 -17.80 3.90
N GLN A 25 2.82 -19.08 4.22
CA GLN A 25 1.97 -19.89 5.10
C GLN A 25 2.40 -19.92 6.58
N THR A 26 3.65 -19.60 6.93
CA THR A 26 4.17 -19.73 8.31
C THR A 26 4.40 -18.40 9.04
N ASP A 27 4.31 -17.29 8.33
CA ASP A 27 4.40 -15.95 8.93
C ASP A 27 3.11 -15.58 9.70
N PRO A 28 3.21 -14.81 10.80
CA PRO A 28 2.06 -14.32 11.55
C PRO A 28 1.03 -13.70 10.61
N ASN A 29 -0.27 -13.93 10.86
CA ASN A 29 -1.36 -13.36 10.05
C ASN A 29 -1.19 -11.86 9.79
N SER A 30 -0.58 -11.14 10.74
CA SER A 30 -0.18 -9.74 10.62
C SER A 30 0.75 -9.45 9.43
N ASN A 31 1.78 -10.27 9.21
CA ASN A 31 2.75 -10.06 8.13
C ASN A 31 2.12 -10.31 6.75
N ARG A 32 1.17 -11.25 6.67
CA ARG A 32 0.38 -11.54 5.45
C ARG A 32 -0.52 -10.35 5.09
N ILE A 33 -1.18 -9.74 6.08
CA ILE A 33 -1.99 -8.53 5.90
C ILE A 33 -1.09 -7.36 5.49
N ALA A 34 0.09 -7.22 6.11
CA ALA A 34 1.04 -6.17 5.77
C ALA A 34 1.52 -6.26 4.31
N ALA A 35 1.82 -7.47 3.83
CA ALA A 35 2.22 -7.72 2.44
C ALA A 35 1.12 -7.38 1.41
N GLN A 36 -0.16 -7.34 1.83
CA GLN A 36 -1.26 -6.95 0.96
C GLN A 36 -1.40 -5.42 0.79
N PHE A 37 -0.81 -4.60 1.66
CA PHE A 37 -0.92 -3.13 1.52
C PHE A 37 -0.34 -2.61 0.21
N TYR A 38 0.77 -3.16 -0.27
CA TYR A 38 1.39 -2.72 -1.53
C TYR A 38 0.47 -2.95 -2.75
N PRO A 39 -0.05 -4.17 -3.00
CA PRO A 39 -0.96 -4.38 -4.12
C PRO A 39 -2.32 -3.70 -3.92
N VAL A 40 -2.80 -3.48 -2.68
CA VAL A 40 -3.97 -2.64 -2.40
C VAL A 40 -3.69 -1.19 -2.83
N HIS A 41 -2.55 -0.65 -2.40
CA HIS A 41 -2.19 0.75 -2.63
C HIS A 41 -2.05 1.07 -4.12
N ILE A 42 -1.50 0.16 -4.90
CA ILE A 42 -1.35 0.32 -6.36
C ILE A 42 -2.65 -0.02 -7.10
N GLY A 43 -3.65 -0.57 -6.39
CA GLY A 43 -4.93 -0.99 -6.97
C GLY A 43 -4.81 -2.27 -7.81
N GLU A 44 -3.69 -2.98 -7.71
CA GLU A 44 -3.42 -4.22 -8.45
C GLU A 44 -4.37 -5.35 -8.04
N ILE A 45 -4.86 -5.35 -6.79
CA ILE A 45 -5.83 -6.36 -6.32
C ILE A 45 -7.15 -6.30 -7.11
N GLY A 46 -7.57 -5.11 -7.52
CA GLY A 46 -8.80 -4.90 -8.28
C GLY A 46 -8.58 -4.77 -9.78
N GLY A 47 -7.38 -5.10 -10.29
CA GLY A 47 -7.01 -4.92 -11.69
C GLY A 47 -7.19 -3.48 -12.18
N LEU A 48 -7.83 -3.32 -13.34
CA LEU A 48 -8.09 -2.00 -13.93
C LEU A 48 -8.99 -1.11 -13.04
N TRP A 49 -10.04 -1.70 -12.46
CA TRP A 49 -10.98 -0.96 -11.60
C TRP A 49 -10.33 -0.50 -10.30
N GLY A 50 -9.50 -1.35 -9.70
CA GLY A 50 -8.73 -1.00 -8.50
C GLY A 50 -7.79 0.18 -8.75
N ARG A 51 -7.10 0.19 -9.89
CA ARG A 51 -6.24 1.30 -10.31
C ARG A 51 -7.01 2.62 -10.48
N ILE A 52 -8.20 2.57 -11.09
CA ILE A 52 -9.05 3.76 -11.25
C ILE A 52 -9.51 4.30 -9.89
N LEU A 53 -9.90 3.43 -8.96
CA LEU A 53 -10.32 3.84 -7.61
C LEU A 53 -9.17 4.47 -6.82
N VAL A 54 -7.98 3.88 -6.86
CA VAL A 54 -6.77 4.44 -6.24
C VAL A 54 -6.45 5.81 -6.83
N PHE A 55 -6.54 5.95 -8.15
CA PHE A 55 -6.31 7.23 -8.84
C PHE A 55 -7.29 8.32 -8.38
N ILE A 56 -8.59 8.02 -8.34
CA ILE A 56 -9.62 8.97 -7.87
C ILE A 56 -9.39 9.31 -6.39
N SER A 57 -9.05 8.32 -5.57
CA SER A 57 -8.72 8.53 -4.15
C SER A 57 -7.57 9.51 -3.95
N GLY A 58 -6.58 9.51 -4.85
CA GLY A 58 -5.48 10.49 -4.85
C GLY A 58 -5.91 11.95 -5.05
N LEU A 59 -7.09 12.21 -5.64
CA LEU A 59 -7.62 13.56 -5.80
C LEU A 59 -8.23 14.12 -4.51
N ILE A 60 -8.70 13.24 -3.62
CA ILE A 60 -9.30 13.62 -2.33
C ILE A 60 -8.36 14.51 -1.48
N PRO A 61 -7.10 14.11 -1.17
CA PRO A 61 -6.20 14.95 -0.38
C PRO A 61 -5.87 16.28 -1.06
N ILE A 62 -5.83 16.33 -2.39
CA ILE A 62 -5.62 17.59 -3.13
C ILE A 62 -6.80 18.54 -2.88
N THR A 63 -8.03 18.05 -3.00
CA THR A 63 -9.23 18.87 -2.75
C THR A 63 -9.31 19.35 -1.30
N LEU A 64 -8.99 18.46 -0.34
CA LEU A 64 -8.90 18.80 1.09
C LEU A 64 -7.82 19.84 1.37
N PHE A 65 -6.67 19.75 0.72
CA PHE A 65 -5.59 20.71 0.87
C PHE A 65 -5.99 22.10 0.37
N ILE A 66 -6.59 22.19 -0.83
CA ILE A 66 -7.04 23.46 -1.41
C ILE A 66 -8.13 24.09 -0.53
N THR A 67 -9.13 23.31 -0.13
CA THR A 67 -10.23 23.80 0.70
C THR A 67 -9.76 24.20 2.10
N GLY A 68 -8.92 23.39 2.74
CA GLY A 68 -8.30 23.69 4.03
C GLY A 68 -7.46 24.97 4.00
N LEU A 69 -6.62 25.15 2.96
CA LEU A 69 -5.85 26.39 2.78
C LEU A 69 -6.75 27.60 2.57
N LYS A 70 -7.80 27.48 1.75
CA LYS A 70 -8.76 28.57 1.54
C LYS A 70 -9.41 29.00 2.85
N LEU A 71 -9.85 28.05 3.67
CA LEU A 71 -10.44 28.33 4.99
C LEU A 71 -9.43 28.98 5.94
N TYR A 72 -8.18 28.50 5.95
CA TYR A 72 -7.11 29.07 6.76
C TYR A 72 -6.85 30.55 6.39
N LEU A 73 -6.70 30.84 5.10
CA LEU A 73 -6.47 32.22 4.61
C LEU A 73 -7.66 33.14 4.89
N LEU A 74 -8.89 32.65 4.76
CA LEU A 74 -10.10 33.41 5.10
C LEU A 74 -10.18 33.70 6.60
N LYS A 75 -9.80 32.75 7.45
CA LYS A 75 -9.73 32.95 8.90
C LYS A 75 -8.67 33.97 9.29
N THR A 76 -7.50 33.98 8.63
CA THR A 76 -6.42 34.94 8.89
C THR A 76 -6.74 36.36 8.45
N LYS A 77 -7.65 36.54 7.47
CA LYS A 77 -8.07 37.87 7.01
C LYS A 77 -9.16 38.53 7.87
N ARG A 78 -9.79 37.80 8.78
CA ARG A 78 -10.68 38.34 9.82
C ARG A 78 -9.89 38.64 11.07
#